data_AF-G4D6A9-F1
#
_entry.id   AF-G4D6A9-F1
#
_cell.length_a   1.000
_cell.length_b   1.000
_cell.length_c   1.000
_cell.angle_alpha   90.00
_cell.angle_beta   90.00
_cell.angle_gamma   90.00
#
_symmetry.space_group_name_H-M   'P 1'
#
loop_
_entity.id
_entity.type
_entity.pdbx_description
1 polymer ?
#
loop_
_entity_poly.entity_id
_entity_poly.type
_entity_poly.pdbx_seq_one_letter_code
_entity_poly.pdbx_strand_id
1 'polypeptide(L)'
;MNNTVGPQAEKVLKFSEKLKNKYKVEIIYIDERMTTLSAERVLIEGNVRRENRKKYVDKIAATYILQTHLDILRRNNAEATLY
;
A
#
# COMPACT_ATOMS: atom_id res chain seq x y z
N MET A 1 -17.12 -2.80 -7.04
CA MET A 1 -15.81 -3.49 -6.94
C MET A 1 -16.01 -4.87 -7.52
N ASN A 2 -15.55 -5.10 -8.76
CA ASN A 2 -15.90 -6.32 -9.53
C ASN A 2 -14.64 -7.06 -10.03
N ASN A 3 -13.54 -7.03 -9.27
CA ASN A 3 -12.20 -7.53 -9.72
C ASN A 3 -11.68 -6.93 -11.03
N THR A 4 -12.27 -5.83 -11.49
CA THR A 4 -11.81 -5.08 -12.65
C THR A 4 -10.80 -4.01 -12.25
N VAL A 5 -9.83 -3.77 -13.12
CA VAL A 5 -8.88 -2.66 -13.00
C VAL A 5 -9.66 -1.36 -13.18
N GLY A 6 -9.70 -0.53 -12.14
CA GLY A 6 -10.36 0.79 -12.21
C GLY A 6 -9.44 1.86 -12.79
N PRO A 7 -9.98 3.05 -13.14
CA PRO A 7 -9.21 4.15 -13.72
C PRO A 7 -8.00 4.60 -12.86
N GLN A 8 -8.11 4.47 -11.54
CA GLN A 8 -7.00 4.76 -10.62
C GLN A 8 -5.88 3.73 -10.72
N ALA A 9 -6.23 2.45 -10.82
CA ALA A 9 -5.25 1.38 -10.98
C ALA A 9 -4.49 1.51 -12.32
N GLU A 10 -5.18 1.91 -13.40
CA GLU A 10 -4.51 2.22 -14.67
C GLU A 10 -3.47 3.35 -14.55
N LYS A 11 -3.78 4.41 -13.79
CA LYS A 11 -2.84 5.51 -13.55
C LYS A 11 -1.60 5.02 -12.78
N VAL A 12 -1.81 4.18 -11.76
CA VAL A 12 -0.72 3.58 -10.98
C VAL A 12 0.16 2.71 -11.88
N LEU A 13 -0.42 1.86 -12.73
CA LEU A 13 0.31 1.02 -13.69
C LEU A 13 1.14 1.84 -14.68
N LYS A 14 0.59 2.94 -15.20
CA LYS A 14 1.35 3.84 -16.10
C LYS A 14 2.48 4.55 -15.37
N PHE A 15 2.29 4.88 -14.09
CA PHE A 15 3.32 5.53 -13.28
C PHE A 15 4.44 4.56 -12.91
N SER A 16 4.10 3.34 -12.53
CA SER A 16 5.08 2.29 -12.22
C SER A 16 5.95 1.95 -13.42
N GLU A 17 5.39 1.83 -14.63
CA GLU A 17 6.19 1.62 -15.85
C GLU A 17 7.24 2.71 -16.07
N LYS A 18 6.90 3.98 -15.82
CA LYS A 18 7.86 5.08 -15.90
C LYS A 18 8.97 4.95 -14.85
N LEU A 19 8.63 4.55 -13.62
CA LEU A 19 9.61 4.33 -12.55
C LEU A 19 10.56 3.18 -12.88
N LYS A 20 10.02 2.06 -13.37
CA LYS A 20 10.78 0.88 -13.78
C LYS A 20 11.79 1.23 -14.87
N ASN A 21 11.35 1.95 -15.89
CA ASN A 21 12.21 2.37 -17.00
C ASN A 21 13.31 3.36 -16.58
N LYS A 22 13.00 4.26 -15.64
CA LYS A 22 13.95 5.27 -15.18
C LYS A 22 15.00 4.71 -14.21
N TYR A 23 14.58 3.87 -13.26
CA TYR A 23 15.44 3.45 -12.14
C TYR A 23 15.89 2.00 -12.22
N LYS A 24 15.39 1.21 -13.18
CA LYS A 24 15.72 -0.23 -13.36
C LYS A 24 15.52 -1.04 -12.06
N VAL A 25 14.49 -0.69 -11.30
CA VAL A 25 14.11 -1.38 -10.07
C VAL A 25 12.94 -2.33 -10.33
N GLU A 26 12.89 -3.41 -9.56
CA GLU A 26 11.71 -4.27 -9.50
C GLU A 26 10.54 -3.49 -8.90
N ILE A 27 9.34 -3.69 -9.46
CA ILE A 27 8.11 -3.13 -8.93
C ILE A 27 7.19 -4.26 -8.50
N ILE A 28 6.82 -4.22 -7.23
CA ILE A 28 5.92 -5.17 -6.61
C ILE A 28 4.60 -4.45 -6.37
N TYR A 29 3.50 -5.05 -6.83
CA TYR A 29 2.16 -4.53 -6.63
C TYR A 29 1.52 -5.16 -5.40
N ILE A 30 0.95 -4.32 -4.54
CA ILE A 30 0.26 -4.73 -3.31
C ILE A 30 -1.19 -4.22 -3.37
N ASP A 31 -2.14 -5.03 -2.92
CA ASP A 31 -3.54 -4.60 -2.80
C ASP A 31 -3.70 -3.63 -1.61
N GLU A 32 -4.02 -2.36 -1.91
CA GLU A 32 -4.15 -1.29 -0.91
C GLU A 32 -5.60 -1.03 -0.45
N ARG A 33 -6.59 -1.83 -0.87
CA ARG A 33 -8.03 -1.51 -0.72
C ARG A 33 -8.49 -1.16 0.71
N MET A 34 -7.75 -1.57 1.74
CA MET A 34 -8.09 -1.32 3.15
C MET A 34 -7.20 -0.27 3.84
N THR A 35 -6.16 0.25 3.19
CA THR A 35 -5.14 1.07 3.83
C THR A 35 -5.67 2.44 4.26
N THR A 36 -6.47 3.09 3.43
CA THR A 36 -7.09 4.40 3.72
C THR A 36 -8.05 4.33 4.90
N LEU A 37 -8.90 3.30 4.97
CA LEU A 37 -9.85 3.15 6.06
C LEU A 37 -9.13 2.89 7.39
N SER A 38 -8.11 2.03 7.38
CA SER A 38 -7.27 1.77 8.56
C SER A 38 -6.51 3.02 8.99
N ALA A 39 -5.97 3.80 8.05
CA ALA A 39 -5.27 5.04 8.34
C ALA A 39 -6.20 6.09 8.98
N GLU A 40 -7.44 6.22 8.47
CA GLU A 40 -8.42 7.13 9.07
C GLU A 40 -8.81 6.72 10.49
N ARG A 41 -8.96 5.41 10.76
CA ARG A 41 -9.25 4.90 12.12
C ARG A 41 -8.15 5.27 13.11
N VAL A 42 -6.88 5.05 12.75
CA VAL A 42 -5.74 5.42 13.61
C VAL A 42 -5.74 6.92 13.93
N LEU A 43 -6.05 7.76 12.94
CA LEU A 43 -6.10 9.21 13.14
C LEU A 43 -7.29 9.65 14.00
N ILE A 44 -8.43 8.94 13.93
CA ILE A 44 -9.57 9.16 14.82
C ILE A 44 -9.19 8.79 16.26
N GLU A 45 -8.62 7.59 16.46
CA GLU A 45 -8.19 7.08 17.76
C GLU A 45 -7.12 7.98 18.39
N GLY A 46 -6.21 8.54 17.58
CA GLY A 46 -5.22 9.52 17.99
C GLY A 46 -5.74 10.94 18.20
N ASN A 47 -7.07 11.17 18.22
CA ASN A 47 -7.71 12.47 18.39
C ASN A 47 -7.24 13.55 17.38
N VAL A 48 -6.83 13.14 16.18
CA VAL A 48 -6.46 14.07 15.11
C VAL A 48 -7.75 14.68 14.54
N ARG A 49 -7.82 16.01 14.57
CA ARG A 49 -8.96 16.76 14.01
C ARG A 49 -9.15 16.44 12.52
N ARG A 50 -10.40 16.33 12.08
CA ARG A 50 -10.78 15.89 10.73
C ARG A 50 -10.08 16.68 9.62
N GLU A 51 -9.98 17.99 9.78
CA GLU A 51 -9.31 18.91 8.84
C GLU A 51 -7.80 18.62 8.69
N ASN A 52 -7.17 18.02 9.70
CA ASN A 52 -5.75 17.68 9.68
C ASN A 52 -5.49 16.25 9.21
N ARG A 53 -6.49 15.37 9.16
CA ARG A 53 -6.28 13.95 8.83
C ARG A 53 -5.70 13.74 7.44
N LYS A 54 -6.16 14.51 6.45
CA LYS A 54 -5.64 14.44 5.06
C LYS A 54 -4.12 14.66 4.98
N LYS A 55 -3.51 15.35 5.95
CA LYS A 55 -2.05 15.56 6.00
C LYS A 55 -1.28 14.27 6.33
N TYR A 56 -1.93 13.29 6.95
CA TYR A 56 -1.28 12.10 7.49
C TYR A 56 -1.78 10.79 6.88
N VAL A 57 -3.00 10.76 6.31
CA VAL A 57 -3.60 9.55 5.72
C VAL A 57 -2.65 8.89 4.73
N ASP A 58 -2.10 9.64 3.77
CA ASP A 58 -1.22 9.08 2.73
C ASP A 58 0.06 8.46 3.31
N LYS A 59 0.65 9.11 4.33
CA LYS A 59 1.85 8.62 5.01
C LYS A 59 1.57 7.29 5.74
N ILE A 60 0.45 7.21 6.45
CA ILE A 60 0.06 5.99 7.18
C ILE A 60 -0.30 4.87 6.20
N ALA A 61 -1.01 5.19 5.12
CA ALA A 61 -1.34 4.24 4.07
C ALA A 61 -0.07 3.65 3.44
N ALA A 62 0.95 4.47 3.14
CA ALA A 62 2.24 4.00 2.63
C ALA A 62 2.94 3.04 3.61
N THR A 63 2.89 3.31 4.92
CA THR A 63 3.43 2.41 5.95
C THR A 63 2.70 1.05 5.94
N TYR A 64 1.39 1.04 5.78
CA TYR A 64 0.63 -0.21 5.70
C TYR A 64 0.90 -1.02 4.44
N ILE A 65 1.08 -0.37 3.30
CA ILE A 65 1.46 -1.04 2.04
C ILE A 65 2.80 -1.75 2.23
N LEU A 66 3.79 -1.05 2.81
CA LEU A 66 5.10 -1.65 3.09
C LEU A 66 4.99 -2.79 4.09
N GLN A 67 4.25 -2.60 5.20
CA GLN A 67 4.07 -3.64 6.21
C GLN A 67 3.44 -4.90 5.62
N THR A 68 2.43 -4.74 4.76
CA THR A 68 1.77 -5.86 4.06
C THR A 68 2.78 -6.64 3.22
N HIS A 69 3.66 -5.95 2.50
CA HIS A 69 4.69 -6.61 1.72
C HIS A 69 5.71 -7.37 2.60
N LEU A 70 6.18 -6.74 3.68
CA LEU A 70 7.12 -7.37 4.61
C LEU A 70 6.52 -8.61 5.28
N ASP A 71 5.22 -8.58 5.61
CA ASP A 71 4.50 -9.72 6.18
C ASP A 71 4.40 -10.88 5.18
N ILE A 72 4.19 -10.59 3.88
CA ILE A 72 4.22 -11.61 2.81
C ILE A 72 5.61 -12.25 2.73
N LEU A 73 6.68 -11.45 2.70
CA LEU A 73 8.05 -11.96 2.66
C LEU A 73 8.37 -12.84 3.87
N ARG A 74 7.93 -12.42 5.07
CA ARG A 74 8.13 -13.19 6.30
C ARG A 74 7.43 -14.55 6.25
N ARG A 75 6.21 -14.62 5.71
CA ARG A 75 5.46 -15.88 5.56
C ARG A 75 6.15 -16.82 4.57
N ASN A 76 6.55 -16.31 3.40
CA ASN A 76 7.22 -17.11 2.38
C ASN A 76 8.55 -17.70 2.89
N ASN A 77 9.32 -16.93 3.67
CA ASN A 77 10.56 -17.41 4.27
C ASN A 77 10.32 -18.49 5.34
N ALA A 78 9.24 -18.37 6.12
CA ALA A 78 8.87 -19.37 7.12
C ALA A 78 8.48 -20.70 6.48
N GLU A 79 7.74 -20.67 5.36
CA GLU A 79 7.39 -21.87 4.58
C GLU A 79 8.61 -22.53 3.93
N ALA A 80 9.58 -21.75 3.46
CA ALA A 80 10.82 -22.25 2.89
C ALA A 80 11.77 -22.91 3.92
N THR A 81 11.60 -22.62 5.22
CA THR A 81 12.42 -23.19 6.30
C THR A 81 11.85 -24.52 6.84
N LEU A 82 10.63 -24.91 6.41
CA LEU A 82 9.95 -26.13 6.83
C LEU A 82 10.22 -27.35 5.93
N TYR A 83 11.18 -27.24 5.00
CA TYR A 83 11.71 -28.31 4.15
C TYR A 83 13.23 -28.41 4.32
#